data_AF-A0A6N6T8S4-F1
#
_entry.id   AF-A0A6N6T8S4-F1
#
_cell.length_a   1.000
_cell.length_b   1.000
_cell.length_c   1.000
_cell.angle_alpha   90.00
_cell.angle_beta   90.00
_cell.angle_gamma   90.00
#
_symmetry.space_group_name_H-M   'P 1'
#
loop_
_entity.id
_entity.type
_entity.pdbx_description
1 polymer ?
#
loop_
_entity_poly.entity_id
_entity_poly.type
_entity_poly.pdbx_seq_one_letter_code
_entity_poly.pdbx_strand_id
1 'polypeptide(L)'
;MSSNFISSPQGMGSLPRPAMEDGTLARWQSPRPDVTGSPTLLADAGPPPSRENDPWDTLANHLRVVLGSILAGPWMENPFWTETPSPKGFSIDEINQYGDYIRPNHVPLFAAAAKQFRVYVLIRKTNPASLEYMGRPGYTGKRLDCKWKTANRDVGFYRLAGLVASPELQPQAFVGTKLESARREWLQHQELILRLPEGADPTGLDLRGSRKPYALQLNPRHKHYGCVVWIEDGILQPRYIHADYDLYALAPAANPSQRAAPRQEQMLGVAHSAGQQWFSFMNWMDRQLGFPMIFHGEQEHFLSHTDDDVIVFFPDGRTIQLLKGKADIEKFYAVTLGGRQPAKAG
;
A
#
# COMPACT_ATOMS: atom_id res chain seq x y z
N MET A 1 -34.73 -41.11 41.27
CA MET A 1 -35.25 -40.62 42.55
C MET A 1 -34.27 -41.00 43.65
N SER A 2 -33.50 -40.04 44.16
CA SER A 2 -32.85 -40.03 45.48
C SER A 2 -32.11 -38.70 45.59
N SER A 3 -32.70 -37.80 46.37
CA SER A 3 -32.22 -36.47 46.71
C SER A 3 -31.11 -36.55 47.75
N ASN A 4 -30.06 -35.74 47.61
CA ASN A 4 -29.19 -35.38 48.73
C ASN A 4 -29.09 -33.85 48.82
N PHE A 5 -29.71 -33.32 49.86
CA PHE A 5 -29.49 -32.00 50.45
C PHE A 5 -28.30 -32.10 51.40
N ILE A 6 -27.26 -31.26 51.29
CA ILE A 6 -26.49 -30.74 52.44
C ILE A 6 -25.97 -29.32 52.13
N SER A 7 -26.55 -28.37 52.85
CA SER A 7 -26.03 -27.18 53.55
C SER A 7 -24.86 -26.33 53.02
N SER A 8 -25.15 -25.02 52.95
CA SER A 8 -24.23 -23.88 52.90
C SER A 8 -23.40 -23.69 54.18
N PRO A 9 -22.28 -22.95 54.08
CA PRO A 9 -21.86 -22.02 55.12
C PRO A 9 -21.87 -20.57 54.61
N GLN A 10 -22.41 -19.68 55.46
CA GLN A 10 -22.31 -18.24 55.37
C GLN A 10 -20.90 -17.77 55.78
N GLY A 11 -20.45 -16.65 55.20
CA GLY A 11 -19.88 -15.57 56.00
C GLY A 11 -18.40 -15.21 55.79
N MET A 12 -18.23 -13.97 55.32
CA MET A 12 -17.14 -13.02 55.60
C MET A 12 -15.89 -13.02 54.71
N GLY A 13 -15.65 -11.84 54.11
CA GLY A 13 -14.38 -11.50 53.46
C GLY A 13 -14.50 -10.53 52.28
N SER A 14 -15.13 -9.38 52.46
CA SER A 14 -15.05 -8.27 51.50
C SER A 14 -13.62 -7.74 51.42
N LEU A 15 -12.91 -8.07 50.33
CA LEU A 15 -11.61 -7.49 50.00
C LEU A 15 -11.77 -6.30 49.03
N PRO A 16 -10.92 -5.26 49.17
CA PRO A 16 -11.12 -3.96 48.56
C PRO A 16 -10.88 -3.98 47.04
N ARG A 17 -11.70 -3.18 46.33
CA ARG A 17 -11.50 -2.84 44.92
C ARG A 17 -10.15 -2.14 44.75
N PRO A 18 -9.33 -2.50 43.74
CA PRO A 18 -8.21 -1.66 43.36
C PRO A 18 -8.74 -0.33 42.79
N ALA A 19 -8.09 0.75 43.23
CA ALA A 19 -8.41 2.12 42.89
C ALA A 19 -8.36 2.36 41.37
N MET A 20 -9.38 3.05 40.87
CA MET A 20 -9.31 3.74 39.58
C MET A 20 -8.34 4.92 39.74
N GLU A 21 -7.25 4.91 38.99
CA GLU A 21 -6.49 6.13 38.75
C GLU A 21 -7.23 6.95 37.69
N ASP A 22 -7.91 7.98 38.19
CA ASP A 22 -8.42 9.12 37.45
C ASP A 22 -7.27 10.10 37.15
N GLY A 23 -7.29 10.70 35.95
CA GLY A 23 -6.52 11.90 35.59
C GLY A 23 -5.38 11.62 34.61
N THR A 24 -5.55 11.84 33.31
CA THR A 24 -5.54 13.21 32.77
C THR A 24 -6.07 13.22 31.32
N LEU A 25 -7.39 13.41 31.17
CA LEU A 25 -7.96 13.97 29.95
C LEU A 25 -7.83 15.50 30.05
N ALA A 26 -6.66 16.02 29.69
CA ALA A 26 -6.48 17.45 29.50
C ALA A 26 -7.16 17.87 28.19
N ARG A 27 -8.29 18.57 28.34
CA ARG A 27 -9.01 19.31 27.31
C ARG A 27 -8.07 20.36 26.71
N TRP A 28 -7.47 20.08 25.56
CA TRP A 28 -6.70 21.07 24.82
C TRP A 28 -7.67 22.09 24.18
N GLN A 29 -7.74 23.28 24.78
CA GLN A 29 -8.33 24.46 24.16
C GLN A 29 -7.20 25.20 23.41
N SER A 30 -7.38 25.41 22.10
CA SER A 30 -6.47 26.21 21.29
C SER A 30 -6.36 27.64 21.85
N PRO A 31 -5.16 28.22 21.99
CA PRO A 31 -5.05 29.65 22.25
C PRO A 31 -5.51 30.42 21.00
N ARG A 32 -6.44 31.36 21.19
CA ARG A 32 -6.70 32.42 20.21
C ARG A 32 -5.50 33.38 20.22
N PRO A 33 -4.98 33.84 19.07
CA PRO A 33 -4.02 34.93 19.07
C PRO A 33 -4.75 36.24 19.41
N ASP A 34 -4.21 36.93 20.41
CA ASP A 34 -4.62 38.26 20.81
C ASP A 34 -4.16 39.28 19.75
N VAL A 35 -5.07 40.15 19.36
CA VAL A 35 -4.88 41.18 18.34
C VAL A 35 -4.62 42.49 19.07
N THR A 36 -3.35 42.93 19.16
CA THR A 36 -3.00 44.33 19.40
C THR A 36 -1.55 44.62 18.98
N GLY A 37 -1.34 45.60 18.10
CA GLY A 37 -0.03 46.30 17.97
C GLY A 37 0.44 46.67 16.56
N SER A 38 -0.11 47.76 16.03
CA SER A 38 0.34 48.80 15.08
C SER A 38 1.75 48.82 14.42
N PRO A 39 1.90 49.58 13.29
CA PRO A 39 2.75 49.24 12.16
C PRO A 39 4.15 49.89 12.21
N THR A 40 5.12 49.27 11.53
CA THR A 40 6.39 49.92 11.17
C THR A 40 6.73 49.59 9.72
N LEU A 41 7.29 50.61 9.07
CA LEU A 41 7.37 50.88 7.64
C LEU A 41 8.15 49.87 6.79
N LEU A 42 7.69 49.77 5.54
CA LEU A 42 8.31 49.10 4.41
C LEU A 42 9.78 49.52 4.20
N ALA A 43 10.62 48.54 3.89
CA ALA A 43 11.76 48.70 3.00
C ALA A 43 11.62 47.65 1.88
N ASP A 44 11.65 48.14 0.64
CA ASP A 44 11.55 47.38 -0.59
C ASP A 44 12.57 46.23 -0.66
N ALA A 45 12.07 45.00 -0.64
CA ALA A 45 12.75 43.86 -1.22
C ALA A 45 11.93 43.39 -2.42
N GLY A 46 12.53 43.44 -3.60
CA GLY A 46 11.90 43.00 -4.85
C GLY A 46 11.37 41.57 -4.77
N PRO A 47 10.46 41.18 -5.68
CA PRO A 47 9.78 39.90 -5.61
C PRO A 47 10.81 38.76 -5.59
N PRO A 48 10.74 37.82 -4.63
CA PRO A 48 11.57 36.64 -4.67
C PRO A 48 11.26 35.84 -5.95
N PRO A 49 12.26 35.18 -6.56
CA PRO A 49 12.05 34.39 -7.76
C PRO A 49 10.91 33.37 -7.54
N SER A 50 10.03 33.27 -8.53
CA SER A 50 8.89 32.36 -8.54
C SER A 50 9.32 30.94 -8.17
N ARG A 51 8.80 30.46 -7.04
CA ARG A 51 9.01 29.11 -6.49
C ARG A 51 8.24 28.02 -7.26
N GLU A 52 8.13 28.17 -8.57
CA GLU A 52 7.57 27.12 -9.42
C GLU A 52 8.68 26.11 -9.73
N ASN A 53 8.48 24.87 -9.28
CA ASN A 53 9.36 23.69 -9.38
C ASN A 53 10.26 23.40 -8.16
N ASP A 54 9.76 23.57 -6.93
CA ASP A 54 10.32 22.84 -5.78
C ASP A 54 9.72 21.41 -5.73
N PRO A 55 10.52 20.34 -5.88
CA PRO A 55 10.05 18.97 -5.74
C PRO A 55 9.43 18.68 -4.36
N TRP A 56 9.82 19.43 -3.32
CA TRP A 56 9.30 19.27 -1.97
C TRP A 56 7.87 19.78 -1.80
N ASP A 57 7.51 20.88 -2.47
CA ASP A 57 6.11 21.31 -2.56
C ASP A 57 5.26 20.30 -3.34
N THR A 58 5.88 19.57 -4.27
CA THR A 58 5.19 18.56 -5.11
C THR A 58 4.99 17.22 -4.39
N LEU A 59 5.96 16.77 -3.58
CA LEU A 59 5.83 15.58 -2.72
C LEU A 59 4.90 15.83 -1.53
N ALA A 60 4.98 17.01 -0.90
CA ALA A 60 4.02 17.44 0.11
C ALA A 60 2.62 17.56 -0.49
N ASN A 61 2.48 18.02 -1.74
CA ASN A 61 1.20 17.98 -2.46
C ASN A 61 0.74 16.57 -2.83
N HIS A 62 1.63 15.62 -3.13
CA HIS A 62 1.25 14.22 -3.35
C HIS A 62 0.79 13.55 -2.05
N LEU A 63 1.53 13.74 -0.94
CA LEU A 63 1.08 13.30 0.38
C LEU A 63 -0.21 14.01 0.81
N ARG A 64 -0.40 15.30 0.48
CA ARG A 64 -1.67 16.05 0.68
C ARG A 64 -2.78 15.65 -0.29
N VAL A 65 -2.49 15.10 -1.47
CA VAL A 65 -3.51 14.54 -2.37
C VAL A 65 -3.90 13.17 -1.88
N VAL A 66 -2.95 12.34 -1.42
CA VAL A 66 -3.23 11.08 -0.71
C VAL A 66 -4.04 11.36 0.55
N LEU A 67 -3.66 12.34 1.38
CA LEU A 67 -4.36 12.79 2.59
C LEU A 67 -5.66 13.59 2.29
N GLY A 68 -5.73 14.31 1.18
CA GLY A 68 -6.91 15.07 0.76
C GLY A 68 -8.00 14.17 0.17
N SER A 69 -7.60 13.11 -0.52
CA SER A 69 -8.47 11.99 -0.91
C SER A 69 -8.98 11.19 0.30
N ILE A 70 -8.28 11.29 1.43
CA ILE A 70 -8.66 10.69 2.71
C ILE A 70 -9.68 11.58 3.47
N LEU A 71 -9.66 12.91 3.29
CA LEU A 71 -10.59 13.85 3.94
C LEU A 71 -11.89 14.10 3.16
N ALA A 72 -11.97 13.70 1.88
CA ALA A 72 -13.12 13.97 1.00
C ALA A 72 -14.37 13.08 1.25
N GLY A 73 -14.41 12.31 2.35
CA GLY A 73 -15.51 11.36 2.61
C GLY A 73 -15.34 10.05 1.83
N PRO A 74 -16.33 9.13 1.89
CA PRO A 74 -16.30 7.94 1.03
C PRO A 74 -16.12 8.41 -0.40
N TRP A 75 -15.17 7.82 -1.12
CA TRP A 75 -15.03 7.97 -2.56
C TRP A 75 -16.44 7.97 -3.12
N MET A 76 -16.88 9.09 -3.72
CA MET A 76 -18.21 9.15 -4.32
C MET A 76 -18.38 7.85 -5.09
N GLU A 77 -19.42 7.10 -4.75
CA GLU A 77 -19.90 6.01 -5.58
C GLU A 77 -20.19 6.66 -6.92
N ASN A 78 -19.18 6.74 -7.76
CA ASN A 78 -19.36 7.19 -9.10
C ASN A 78 -20.06 6.00 -9.75
N PRO A 79 -21.32 6.13 -10.20
CA PRO A 79 -21.97 5.05 -10.95
C PRO A 79 -21.30 4.84 -12.31
N PHE A 80 -20.19 5.54 -12.59
CA PHE A 80 -19.26 5.37 -13.70
C PHE A 80 -18.48 4.03 -13.70
N TRP A 81 -19.09 2.97 -13.17
CA TRP A 81 -18.78 1.60 -13.58
C TRP A 81 -19.55 1.18 -14.84
N THR A 82 -20.19 2.12 -15.55
CA THR A 82 -20.50 1.92 -16.97
C THR A 82 -19.19 1.72 -17.69
N GLU A 83 -18.97 0.49 -18.16
CA GLU A 83 -17.99 0.08 -19.16
C GLU A 83 -17.32 1.30 -19.80
N THR A 84 -16.13 1.67 -19.29
CA THR A 84 -15.28 2.57 -20.06
C THR A 84 -15.09 1.86 -21.39
N PRO A 85 -15.57 2.43 -22.53
CA PRO A 85 -15.44 1.76 -23.80
C PRO A 85 -13.97 1.41 -23.96
N SER A 86 -13.67 0.13 -24.20
CA SER A 86 -12.31 -0.37 -24.34
C SER A 86 -11.51 0.67 -25.13
N PRO A 87 -10.47 1.29 -24.53
CA PRO A 87 -9.74 2.33 -25.24
C PRO A 87 -9.24 1.71 -26.53
N LYS A 88 -9.67 2.29 -27.66
CA LYS A 88 -9.45 1.80 -29.02
C LYS A 88 -8.06 1.18 -29.16
N GLY A 89 -7.95 -0.14 -29.05
CA GLY A 89 -6.63 -0.79 -29.03
C GLY A 89 -6.60 -2.26 -28.60
N PHE A 90 -7.39 -2.67 -27.60
CA PHE A 90 -7.39 -4.05 -27.10
C PHE A 90 -8.79 -4.69 -27.13
N SER A 91 -8.85 -5.95 -27.54
CA SER A 91 -10.04 -6.80 -27.37
C SER A 91 -10.18 -7.27 -25.92
N ILE A 92 -11.38 -7.68 -25.54
CA ILE A 92 -11.66 -8.20 -24.20
C ILE A 92 -10.85 -9.46 -23.89
N ASP A 93 -10.65 -10.33 -24.88
CA ASP A 93 -9.87 -11.57 -24.73
C ASP A 93 -8.39 -11.27 -24.52
N GLU A 94 -7.84 -10.29 -25.27
CA GLU A 94 -6.46 -9.82 -25.07
C GLU A 94 -6.25 -9.21 -23.69
N ILE A 95 -7.25 -8.57 -23.11
CA ILE A 95 -7.15 -8.03 -21.75
C ILE A 95 -7.22 -9.17 -20.72
N ASN A 96 -8.18 -10.08 -20.88
CA ASN A 96 -8.47 -11.13 -19.90
C ASN A 96 -7.33 -12.13 -19.73
N GLN A 97 -6.48 -12.33 -20.74
CA GLN A 97 -5.30 -13.21 -20.63
C GLN A 97 -4.30 -12.74 -19.54
N TYR A 98 -4.38 -11.48 -19.11
CA TYR A 98 -3.51 -10.90 -18.07
C TYR A 98 -4.20 -10.82 -16.70
N GLY A 99 -5.40 -11.38 -16.55
CA GLY A 99 -6.22 -11.27 -15.34
C GLY A 99 -5.59 -11.84 -14.05
N ASP A 100 -4.58 -12.71 -14.19
CA ASP A 100 -3.80 -13.24 -13.06
C ASP A 100 -2.66 -12.30 -12.61
N TYR A 101 -2.41 -11.22 -13.34
CA TYR A 101 -1.29 -10.31 -13.12
C TYR A 101 -1.78 -8.94 -12.66
N ILE A 102 -2.77 -8.42 -13.39
CA ILE A 102 -3.29 -7.06 -13.27
C ILE A 102 -4.80 -7.12 -13.49
N ARG A 103 -5.57 -6.25 -12.82
CA ARG A 103 -7.01 -6.16 -13.09
C ARG A 103 -7.25 -5.85 -14.58
N PRO A 104 -8.17 -6.55 -15.26
CA PRO A 104 -8.48 -6.35 -16.68
C PRO A 104 -8.61 -4.87 -17.09
N ASN A 105 -9.39 -4.09 -16.35
CA ASN A 105 -9.63 -2.68 -16.62
C ASN A 105 -8.40 -1.76 -16.40
N HIS A 106 -7.32 -2.25 -15.79
CA HIS A 106 -6.09 -1.48 -15.58
C HIS A 106 -5.05 -1.71 -16.69
N VAL A 107 -5.13 -2.84 -17.40
CA VAL A 107 -4.27 -3.17 -18.56
C VAL A 107 -4.16 -2.01 -19.55
N PRO A 108 -5.28 -1.45 -20.06
CA PRO A 108 -5.18 -0.34 -21.01
C PRO A 108 -4.60 0.95 -20.41
N LEU A 109 -4.73 1.17 -19.09
CA LEU A 109 -4.17 2.35 -18.43
C LEU A 109 -2.64 2.26 -18.38
N PHE A 110 -2.09 1.08 -18.10
CA PHE A 110 -0.65 0.85 -18.16
C PHE A 110 -0.10 0.95 -19.60
N ALA A 111 -0.83 0.44 -20.59
CA ALA A 111 -0.46 0.63 -21.99
C ALA A 111 -0.46 2.13 -22.39
N ALA A 112 -1.48 2.89 -21.95
CA ALA A 112 -1.53 4.33 -22.16
C ALA A 112 -0.38 5.06 -21.45
N ALA A 113 -0.03 4.65 -20.23
CA ALA A 113 1.11 5.20 -19.49
C ALA A 113 2.44 4.94 -20.22
N ALA A 114 2.67 3.70 -20.68
CA ALA A 114 3.87 3.31 -21.41
C ALA A 114 4.08 4.21 -22.64
N LYS A 115 3.00 4.48 -23.38
CA LYS A 115 3.00 5.42 -24.52
C LYS A 115 3.22 6.87 -24.12
N GLN A 116 2.50 7.35 -23.10
CA GLN A 116 2.57 8.72 -22.62
C GLN A 116 3.99 9.10 -22.18
N PHE A 117 4.63 8.21 -21.43
CA PHE A 117 5.98 8.43 -20.88
C PHE A 117 7.09 7.96 -21.83
N ARG A 118 6.74 7.28 -22.93
CA ARG A 118 7.67 6.65 -23.89
C ARG A 118 8.65 5.72 -23.18
N VAL A 119 8.10 4.82 -22.37
CA VAL A 119 8.86 3.85 -21.56
C VAL A 119 8.35 2.44 -21.80
N TYR A 120 9.22 1.45 -21.60
CA TYR A 120 8.80 0.11 -21.26
C TYR A 120 8.39 0.10 -19.79
N VAL A 121 7.16 -0.33 -19.51
CA VAL A 121 6.67 -0.53 -18.14
C VAL A 121 6.69 -2.01 -17.84
N LEU A 122 7.49 -2.43 -16.87
CA LEU A 122 7.58 -3.83 -16.44
C LEU A 122 6.96 -3.95 -15.05
N ILE A 123 5.96 -4.81 -14.91
CA ILE A 123 5.21 -5.00 -13.66
C ILE A 123 5.30 -6.47 -13.26
N ARG A 124 5.62 -6.72 -11.99
CA ARG A 124 5.68 -8.08 -11.47
C ARG A 124 4.27 -8.64 -11.28
N LYS A 125 4.16 -9.97 -11.31
CA LYS A 125 2.92 -10.64 -10.97
C LYS A 125 2.45 -10.29 -9.56
N THR A 126 1.30 -9.62 -9.47
CA THR A 126 0.61 -9.39 -8.20
C THR A 126 -0.01 -10.70 -7.72
N ASN A 127 -0.19 -10.86 -6.40
CA ASN A 127 -0.97 -11.97 -5.86
C ASN A 127 -2.39 -11.92 -6.46
N PRO A 128 -2.85 -12.93 -7.22
CA PRO A 128 -4.14 -12.87 -7.91
C PRO A 128 -5.32 -12.63 -6.95
N ALA A 129 -5.25 -13.18 -5.74
CA ALA A 129 -6.27 -12.98 -4.71
C ALA A 129 -6.33 -11.53 -4.20
N SER A 130 -5.26 -10.72 -4.38
CA SER A 130 -5.29 -9.30 -4.01
C SER A 130 -6.07 -8.45 -5.01
N LEU A 131 -6.19 -8.90 -6.27
CA LEU A 131 -6.81 -8.12 -7.35
C LEU A 131 -8.27 -7.80 -7.06
N GLU A 132 -8.99 -8.66 -6.33
CA GLU A 132 -10.39 -8.41 -6.00
C GLU A 132 -10.57 -7.21 -5.06
N TYR A 133 -9.59 -6.87 -4.22
CA TYR A 133 -9.71 -5.82 -3.21
C TYR A 133 -9.36 -4.43 -3.73
N MET A 134 -8.68 -4.35 -4.88
CA MET A 134 -8.16 -3.07 -5.40
C MET A 134 -9.30 -2.12 -5.74
N GLY A 135 -9.26 -0.93 -5.13
CA GLY A 135 -10.28 0.11 -5.30
C GLY A 135 -11.57 -0.13 -4.51
N ARG A 136 -11.66 -1.20 -3.71
CA ARG A 136 -12.83 -1.43 -2.83
C ARG A 136 -12.73 -0.55 -1.58
N PRO A 137 -13.84 0.09 -1.14
CA PRO A 137 -13.89 0.80 0.14
C PRO A 137 -13.47 -0.10 1.31
N GLY A 138 -12.70 0.46 2.26
CA GLY A 138 -12.16 -0.27 3.40
C GLY A 138 -10.90 -1.09 3.09
N TYR A 139 -10.34 -0.98 1.88
CA TYR A 139 -9.11 -1.65 1.49
C TYR A 139 -8.09 -0.66 0.89
N THR A 140 -6.81 -1.02 0.93
CA THR A 140 -5.70 -0.21 0.38
C THR A 140 -4.55 -1.09 -0.10
N GLY A 141 -3.78 -0.59 -1.07
CA GLY A 141 -2.52 -1.21 -1.45
C GLY A 141 -1.47 -1.12 -0.35
N LYS A 142 -0.51 -2.03 -0.43
CA LYS A 142 0.57 -2.18 0.53
C LYS A 142 1.58 -1.05 0.38
N ARG A 143 1.85 -0.34 1.49
CA ARG A 143 2.83 0.75 1.51
C ARG A 143 4.26 0.23 1.58
N LEU A 144 5.21 1.13 1.29
CA LEU A 144 6.65 0.85 1.31
C LEU A 144 7.15 0.27 2.65
N ASP A 145 6.65 0.77 3.78
CA ASP A 145 7.00 0.37 5.15
C ASP A 145 6.30 -0.92 5.60
N CYS A 146 5.21 -1.30 4.95
CA CYS A 146 4.52 -2.56 5.18
C CYS A 146 5.28 -3.72 4.50
N LYS A 147 6.14 -4.44 5.23
CA LYS A 147 6.94 -5.54 4.66
C LYS A 147 6.29 -6.93 4.75
N TRP A 148 5.27 -7.09 5.59
CA TRP A 148 4.53 -8.34 5.80
C TRP A 148 3.96 -8.95 4.52
N LYS A 149 3.63 -10.25 4.53
CA LYS A 149 3.17 -10.95 3.33
C LYS A 149 1.64 -11.04 3.27
N THR A 150 1.09 -10.99 2.06
CA THR A 150 -0.32 -11.33 1.82
C THR A 150 -0.53 -12.84 1.96
N ALA A 151 -1.67 -13.27 2.49
CA ALA A 151 -2.03 -14.68 2.55
C ALA A 151 -2.31 -15.26 1.16
N ASN A 152 -2.08 -16.57 1.01
CA ASN A 152 -2.33 -17.31 -0.23
C ASN A 152 -3.79 -17.76 -0.36
N ARG A 153 -4.44 -18.03 0.77
CA ARG A 153 -5.77 -18.66 0.80
C ARG A 153 -6.55 -18.25 2.04
N ASP A 154 -7.86 -18.46 1.94
CA ASP A 154 -8.79 -18.38 3.05
C ASP A 154 -8.63 -19.57 4.00
N VAL A 155 -9.09 -19.41 5.23
CA VAL A 155 -9.01 -20.43 6.29
C VAL A 155 -10.36 -20.55 6.97
N GLY A 156 -11.07 -21.66 6.75
CA GLY A 156 -12.42 -21.84 7.29
C GLY A 156 -13.37 -20.74 6.77
N PHE A 157 -13.99 -19.99 7.68
CA PHE A 157 -14.83 -18.84 7.32
C PHE A 157 -14.06 -17.52 7.18
N TYR A 158 -12.76 -17.50 7.52
CA TYR A 158 -11.95 -16.30 7.43
C TYR A 158 -11.51 -16.04 5.99
N ARG A 159 -11.84 -14.85 5.49
CA ARG A 159 -11.43 -14.31 4.19
C ARG A 159 -10.08 -13.62 4.35
N LEU A 160 -9.01 -14.29 3.99
CA LEU A 160 -7.63 -13.84 4.19
C LEU A 160 -6.87 -13.73 2.87
N ALA A 161 -7.23 -14.54 1.88
CA ALA A 161 -6.53 -14.61 0.60
C ALA A 161 -6.37 -13.20 0.02
N GLY A 162 -5.13 -12.85 -0.38
CA GLY A 162 -4.85 -11.54 -0.97
C GLY A 162 -4.69 -10.39 0.02
N LEU A 163 -4.95 -10.57 1.32
CA LEU A 163 -4.74 -9.56 2.35
C LEU A 163 -3.47 -9.84 3.17
N VAL A 164 -2.84 -8.79 3.68
CA VAL A 164 -1.73 -8.90 4.63
C VAL A 164 -2.25 -9.49 5.94
N ALA A 165 -1.66 -10.60 6.37
CA ALA A 165 -2.11 -11.35 7.55
C ALA A 165 -0.94 -11.74 8.45
N SER A 166 -1.23 -11.94 9.74
CA SER A 166 -0.29 -12.45 10.72
C SER A 166 -0.07 -13.95 10.52
N PRO A 167 1.17 -14.42 10.30
CA PRO A 167 1.50 -15.84 10.27
C PRO A 167 1.52 -16.48 11.67
N GLU A 168 1.39 -15.68 12.74
CA GLU A 168 1.26 -16.18 14.12
C GLU A 168 -0.20 -16.56 14.41
N LEU A 169 -1.16 -15.73 13.99
CA LEU A 169 -2.58 -15.98 14.17
C LEU A 169 -3.15 -16.91 13.09
N GLN A 170 -2.67 -16.78 11.85
CA GLN A 170 -3.19 -17.50 10.68
C GLN A 170 -2.08 -18.20 9.87
N PRO A 171 -1.24 -19.07 10.47
CA PRO A 171 -0.16 -19.76 9.74
C PRO A 171 -0.68 -20.57 8.56
N GLN A 172 -1.89 -21.12 8.68
CA GLN A 172 -2.52 -21.99 7.68
C GLN A 172 -2.81 -21.27 6.36
N ALA A 173 -2.89 -19.93 6.39
CA ALA A 173 -3.19 -19.08 5.24
C ALA A 173 -1.99 -18.92 4.28
N PHE A 174 -0.79 -19.35 4.71
CA PHE A 174 0.45 -19.31 3.93
C PHE A 174 0.83 -20.71 3.44
N VAL A 175 1.22 -20.83 2.17
CA VAL A 175 1.52 -22.10 1.52
C VAL A 175 2.98 -22.18 1.09
N GLY A 176 3.59 -23.36 1.22
CA GLY A 176 4.96 -23.63 0.82
C GLY A 176 5.98 -22.76 1.58
N THR A 177 7.00 -22.29 0.87
CA THR A 177 8.07 -21.44 1.43
C THR A 177 7.60 -20.05 1.85
N LYS A 178 6.38 -19.65 1.49
CA LYS A 178 5.85 -18.33 1.85
C LYS A 178 5.69 -18.15 3.36
N LEU A 179 5.35 -19.21 4.09
CA LEU A 179 5.17 -19.14 5.55
C LEU A 179 6.46 -18.68 6.27
N GLU A 180 7.60 -19.22 5.88
CA GLU A 180 8.90 -18.86 6.48
C GLU A 180 9.23 -17.39 6.19
N SER A 181 9.05 -16.96 4.95
CA SER A 181 9.24 -15.55 4.59
C SER A 181 8.26 -14.64 5.33
N ALA A 182 7.00 -15.05 5.50
CA ALA A 182 5.99 -14.30 6.21
C ALA A 182 6.38 -14.12 7.69
N ARG A 183 6.80 -15.21 8.36
CA ARG A 183 7.28 -15.16 9.75
C ARG A 183 8.50 -14.27 9.92
N ARG A 184 9.46 -14.34 9.00
CA ARG A 184 10.66 -13.49 9.05
C ARG A 184 10.30 -12.01 8.95
N GLU A 185 9.57 -11.61 7.91
CA GLU A 185 9.15 -10.20 7.74
C GLU A 185 8.24 -9.75 8.90
N TRP A 186 7.42 -10.66 9.44
CA TRP A 186 6.59 -10.39 10.62
C TRP A 186 7.42 -10.01 11.83
N LEU A 187 8.36 -10.87 12.22
CA LEU A 187 9.20 -10.66 13.39
C LEU A 187 10.07 -9.40 13.28
N GLN A 188 10.56 -9.10 12.08
CA GLN A 188 11.46 -7.97 11.81
C GLN A 188 10.77 -6.61 11.90
N HIS A 189 9.45 -6.55 11.66
CA HIS A 189 8.72 -5.27 11.52
C HIS A 189 7.51 -5.14 12.44
N GLN A 190 7.24 -6.10 13.32
CA GLN A 190 6.09 -6.13 14.23
C GLN A 190 5.97 -4.88 15.11
N GLU A 191 7.05 -4.14 15.34
CA GLU A 191 7.05 -2.90 16.10
C GLU A 191 6.20 -1.81 15.45
N LEU A 192 5.89 -1.90 14.15
CA LEU A 192 4.98 -0.97 13.46
C LEU A 192 3.50 -1.24 13.76
N ILE A 193 3.18 -2.36 14.43
CA ILE A 193 1.81 -2.76 14.77
C ILE A 193 1.46 -2.28 16.18
N LEU A 194 0.36 -1.53 16.28
CA LEU A 194 -0.29 -1.18 17.53
C LEU A 194 -0.83 -2.44 18.20
N ARG A 195 -0.42 -2.65 19.46
CA ARG A 195 -0.95 -3.71 20.30
C ARG A 195 -2.31 -3.30 20.84
N LEU A 196 -3.34 -4.05 20.48
CA LEU A 196 -4.70 -3.90 20.98
C LEU A 196 -5.06 -5.08 21.90
N PRO A 197 -6.07 -4.93 22.78
CA PRO A 197 -6.58 -6.04 23.58
C PRO A 197 -7.06 -7.20 22.72
N GLU A 198 -7.01 -8.42 23.27
CA GLU A 198 -7.58 -9.60 22.63
C GLU A 198 -9.08 -9.38 22.34
N GLY A 199 -9.54 -9.84 21.18
CA GLY A 199 -10.92 -9.65 20.74
C GLY A 199 -11.22 -8.28 20.12
N ALA A 200 -10.26 -7.35 20.10
CA ALA A 200 -10.47 -6.01 19.55
C ALA A 200 -10.71 -6.03 18.02
N ASP A 201 -11.66 -5.21 17.58
CA ASP A 201 -11.89 -4.89 16.18
C ASP A 201 -11.39 -3.47 15.89
N PRO A 202 -10.20 -3.30 15.27
CA PRO A 202 -9.64 -1.97 15.03
C PRO A 202 -10.50 -1.11 14.10
N THR A 203 -11.37 -1.71 13.27
CA THR A 203 -12.21 -0.96 12.33
C THR A 203 -13.37 -0.23 13.02
N GLY A 204 -13.72 -0.63 14.25
CA GLY A 204 -14.73 0.01 15.08
C GLY A 204 -14.17 0.95 16.15
N LEU A 205 -12.85 1.19 16.16
CA LEU A 205 -12.18 2.01 17.17
C LEU A 205 -11.74 3.36 16.61
N ASP A 206 -11.76 4.39 17.45
CA ASP A 206 -11.09 5.66 17.15
C ASP A 206 -9.60 5.54 17.49
N LEU A 207 -8.80 5.33 16.46
CA LEU A 207 -7.34 5.13 16.58
C LEU A 207 -6.54 6.35 16.11
N ARG A 208 -7.19 7.51 15.96
CA ARG A 208 -6.54 8.76 15.54
C ARG A 208 -5.46 9.18 16.53
N GLY A 209 -4.34 9.67 16.02
CA GLY A 209 -3.18 10.05 16.83
C GLY A 209 -2.32 8.87 17.32
N SER A 210 -2.62 7.63 16.89
CA SER A 210 -1.71 6.51 17.11
C SER A 210 -0.36 6.80 16.48
N ARG A 211 0.73 6.63 17.26
CA ARG A 211 2.10 6.72 16.75
C ARG A 211 2.52 5.52 15.90
N LYS A 212 1.66 4.49 15.83
CA LYS A 212 1.89 3.27 15.06
C LYS A 212 0.95 3.26 13.85
N PRO A 213 1.48 3.01 12.64
CA PRO A 213 0.68 3.10 11.42
C PRO A 213 -0.28 1.92 11.22
N TYR A 214 -0.08 0.79 11.92
CA TYR A 214 -0.86 -0.42 11.69
C TYR A 214 -1.50 -0.97 12.96
N ALA A 215 -2.56 -1.75 12.83
CA ALA A 215 -3.13 -2.57 13.89
C ALA A 215 -3.54 -3.95 13.34
N LEU A 216 -3.85 -4.88 14.24
CA LEU A 216 -4.36 -6.20 13.90
C LEU A 216 -5.85 -6.33 14.17
N GLN A 217 -6.55 -7.03 13.28
CA GLN A 217 -7.91 -7.51 13.54
C GLN A 217 -7.87 -8.70 14.50
N LEU A 218 -8.21 -8.46 15.78
CA LEU A 218 -8.12 -9.46 16.86
C LEU A 218 -9.48 -10.02 17.28
N ASN A 219 -10.58 -9.60 16.67
CA ASN A 219 -11.89 -10.17 16.91
C ASN A 219 -12.04 -11.52 16.18
N PRO A 220 -12.10 -12.67 16.89
CA PRO A 220 -12.19 -13.99 16.26
C PRO A 220 -13.51 -14.22 15.51
N ARG A 221 -14.53 -13.36 15.69
CA ARG A 221 -15.78 -13.43 14.91
C ARG A 221 -15.71 -12.62 13.62
N HIS A 222 -14.67 -11.81 13.43
CA HIS A 222 -14.53 -10.99 12.24
C HIS A 222 -13.99 -11.82 11.07
N LYS A 223 -14.56 -11.64 9.87
CA LYS A 223 -14.15 -12.37 8.64
C LYS A 223 -12.67 -12.22 8.28
N HIS A 224 -12.02 -11.16 8.75
CA HIS A 224 -10.61 -10.85 8.52
C HIS A 224 -9.74 -11.03 9.78
N TYR A 225 -10.13 -11.91 10.71
CA TYR A 225 -9.34 -12.20 11.92
C TYR A 225 -7.89 -12.56 11.57
N GLY A 226 -6.95 -11.79 12.12
CA GLY A 226 -5.52 -11.89 11.87
C GLY A 226 -4.99 -11.02 10.72
N CYS A 227 -5.84 -10.27 10.01
CA CYS A 227 -5.39 -9.31 8.99
C CYS A 227 -4.88 -8.01 9.61
N VAL A 228 -3.92 -7.39 8.91
CA VAL A 228 -3.39 -6.07 9.24
C VAL A 228 -4.27 -4.98 8.64
N VAL A 229 -4.52 -3.93 9.43
CA VAL A 229 -5.20 -2.71 9.01
C VAL A 229 -4.27 -1.51 9.10
N TRP A 230 -4.37 -0.61 8.14
CA TRP A 230 -3.75 0.71 8.17
C TRP A 230 -4.63 1.68 8.96
N ILE A 231 -4.04 2.38 9.93
CA ILE A 231 -4.72 3.24 10.91
C ILE A 231 -4.07 4.63 11.07
N GLU A 232 -3.14 5.00 10.17
CA GLU A 232 -2.30 6.20 10.34
C GLU A 232 -3.03 7.52 10.03
N ASP A 233 -2.56 8.56 10.74
CA ASP A 233 -2.87 9.99 10.70
C ASP A 233 -3.74 10.51 9.53
N GLY A 234 -4.97 10.88 9.86
CA GLY A 234 -5.92 11.50 8.93
C GLY A 234 -6.94 10.54 8.33
N ILE A 235 -6.70 9.22 8.39
CA ILE A 235 -7.66 8.24 7.88
C ILE A 235 -8.90 8.19 8.79
N LEU A 236 -10.04 8.55 8.22
CA LEU A 236 -11.34 8.49 8.91
C LEU A 236 -11.76 7.05 9.24
N GLN A 237 -11.33 6.07 8.45
CA GLN A 237 -11.70 4.67 8.60
C GLN A 237 -10.54 3.72 8.28
N PRO A 238 -10.13 2.85 9.23
CA PRO A 238 -9.08 1.86 9.02
C PRO A 238 -9.29 1.02 7.75
N ARG A 239 -8.20 0.66 7.07
CA ARG A 239 -8.25 -0.06 5.78
C ARG A 239 -7.43 -1.34 5.81
N TYR A 240 -8.00 -2.45 5.37
CA TYR A 240 -7.25 -3.70 5.19
C TYR A 240 -6.28 -3.60 4.01
N ILE A 241 -5.12 -4.24 4.15
CA ILE A 241 -4.03 -4.06 3.20
C ILE A 241 -3.98 -5.24 2.23
N HIS A 242 -4.08 -4.97 0.92
CA HIS A 242 -3.84 -5.94 -0.15
C HIS A 242 -2.50 -5.65 -0.85
N ALA A 243 -2.05 -6.53 -1.76
CA ALA A 243 -0.85 -6.28 -2.55
C ALA A 243 -1.03 -5.10 -3.52
N ASP A 244 0.04 -4.35 -3.75
CA ASP A 244 0.13 -3.28 -4.74
C ASP A 244 0.67 -3.79 -6.10
N TYR A 245 0.92 -2.87 -7.05
CA TYR A 245 1.59 -3.16 -8.30
C TYR A 245 3.09 -2.88 -8.17
N ASP A 246 3.85 -3.93 -7.95
CA ASP A 246 5.30 -3.87 -7.86
C ASP A 246 5.90 -3.60 -9.25
N LEU A 247 6.55 -2.45 -9.41
CA LEU A 247 7.30 -2.17 -10.64
C LEU A 247 8.59 -2.99 -10.66
N TYR A 248 8.80 -3.72 -11.73
CA TYR A 248 10.09 -4.34 -12.02
C TYR A 248 11.07 -3.29 -12.57
N ALA A 249 10.61 -2.51 -13.56
CA ALA A 249 11.39 -1.47 -14.22
C ALA A 249 10.52 -0.45 -14.98
N LEU A 250 11.06 0.76 -15.13
CA LEU A 250 10.62 1.78 -16.07
C LEU A 250 11.82 2.14 -16.94
N ALA A 251 11.88 1.57 -18.15
CA ALA A 251 13.02 1.76 -19.06
C ALA A 251 12.66 2.75 -20.18
N PRO A 252 13.36 3.90 -20.31
CA PRO A 252 13.09 4.85 -21.37
C PRO A 252 13.33 4.26 -22.77
N ALA A 253 12.40 4.47 -23.69
CA ALA A 253 12.49 3.92 -25.06
C ALA A 253 13.62 4.55 -25.89
N ALA A 254 14.00 5.79 -25.59
CA ALA A 254 15.04 6.51 -26.33
C ALA A 254 16.46 5.95 -26.06
N ASN A 255 16.67 5.36 -24.90
CA ASN A 255 17.97 4.86 -24.43
C ASN A 255 17.77 3.68 -23.47
N PRO A 256 17.17 2.56 -23.93
CA PRO A 256 16.70 1.51 -23.03
C PRO A 256 17.85 0.77 -22.33
N SER A 257 19.06 0.75 -22.92
CA SER A 257 20.28 0.20 -22.32
C SER A 257 20.84 1.02 -21.16
N GLN A 258 20.50 2.32 -21.08
CA GLN A 258 21.01 3.20 -20.04
C GLN A 258 20.12 3.15 -18.81
N ARG A 259 20.66 2.64 -17.70
CA ARG A 259 20.05 2.78 -16.38
C ARG A 259 20.57 4.03 -15.72
N ALA A 260 19.71 5.05 -15.60
CA ALA A 260 20.02 6.22 -14.80
C ALA A 260 20.31 5.80 -13.35
N ALA A 261 21.23 6.50 -12.68
CA ALA A 261 21.42 6.33 -11.25
C ALA A 261 20.07 6.63 -10.56
N PRO A 262 19.53 5.69 -9.77
CA PRO A 262 18.26 5.92 -9.12
C PRO A 262 18.43 6.99 -8.04
N ARG A 263 17.36 7.76 -7.80
CA ARG A 263 17.32 8.62 -6.63
C ARG A 263 17.28 7.73 -5.40
N GLN A 264 18.09 8.04 -4.41
CA GLN A 264 18.08 7.38 -3.11
C GLN A 264 17.53 8.36 -2.09
N GLU A 265 16.41 8.01 -1.50
CA GLU A 265 15.66 8.85 -0.57
C GLU A 265 15.25 8.01 0.65
N GLN A 266 14.92 8.66 1.76
CA GLN A 266 14.20 8.00 2.85
C GLN A 266 12.72 8.36 2.73
N MET A 267 11.87 7.35 2.54
CA MET A 267 10.42 7.50 2.54
C MET A 267 9.84 6.63 3.64
N LEU A 268 9.03 7.23 4.53
CA LEU A 268 8.44 6.52 5.68
C LEU A 268 9.49 5.82 6.57
N GLY A 269 10.68 6.43 6.70
CA GLY A 269 11.80 5.85 7.46
C GLY A 269 12.50 4.67 6.77
N VAL A 270 12.12 4.34 5.53
CA VAL A 270 12.68 3.23 4.75
C VAL A 270 13.49 3.80 3.58
N ALA A 271 14.66 3.20 3.32
CA ALA A 271 15.42 3.52 2.11
C ALA A 271 14.59 3.18 0.86
N HIS A 272 14.45 4.18 0.00
CA HIS A 272 13.67 4.11 -1.22
C HIS A 272 14.57 4.44 -2.40
N SER A 273 14.49 3.63 -3.46
CA SER A 273 15.27 3.82 -4.67
C SER A 273 14.38 3.77 -5.89
N ALA A 274 14.36 4.86 -6.66
CA ALA A 274 13.49 4.97 -7.82
C ALA A 274 14.12 5.75 -8.98
N GLY A 275 13.71 5.41 -10.21
CA GLY A 275 14.12 6.09 -11.42
C GLY A 275 13.57 7.52 -11.50
N GLN A 276 14.18 8.33 -12.38
CA GLN A 276 13.82 9.75 -12.52
C GLN A 276 12.35 9.98 -12.92
N GLN A 277 11.75 9.05 -13.67
CA GLN A 277 10.38 9.14 -14.17
C GLN A 277 9.33 8.54 -13.23
N TRP A 278 9.76 7.80 -12.21
CA TRP A 278 8.88 7.01 -11.33
C TRP A 278 7.77 7.84 -10.69
N PHE A 279 8.11 8.99 -10.11
CA PHE A 279 7.14 9.82 -9.40
C PHE A 279 6.05 10.38 -10.33
N SER A 280 6.45 10.88 -11.50
CA SER A 280 5.50 11.37 -12.52
C SER A 280 4.61 10.24 -13.05
N PHE A 281 5.19 9.05 -13.24
CA PHE A 281 4.48 7.86 -13.67
C PHE A 281 3.43 7.42 -12.64
N MET A 282 3.82 7.24 -11.38
CA MET A 282 2.92 6.90 -10.27
C MET A 282 1.77 7.90 -10.16
N ASN A 283 2.08 9.21 -10.08
CA ASN A 283 1.04 10.23 -9.91
C ASN A 283 0.05 10.25 -11.09
N TRP A 284 0.53 9.98 -12.31
CA TRP A 284 -0.36 9.83 -13.46
C TRP A 284 -1.26 8.59 -13.32
N MET A 285 -0.67 7.45 -12.95
CA MET A 285 -1.40 6.20 -12.73
C MET A 285 -2.46 6.34 -11.64
N ASP A 286 -2.13 6.95 -10.50
CA ASP A 286 -3.07 7.15 -9.39
C ASP A 286 -4.29 7.98 -9.82
N ARG A 287 -4.08 9.00 -10.67
CA ARG A 287 -5.18 9.79 -11.24
C ARG A 287 -6.04 8.98 -12.21
N GLN A 288 -5.45 8.10 -13.00
CA GLN A 288 -6.22 7.25 -13.93
C GLN A 288 -6.97 6.13 -13.22
N LEU A 289 -6.36 5.54 -12.18
CA LEU A 289 -6.95 4.47 -11.39
C LEU A 289 -8.01 5.00 -10.42
N GLY A 290 -7.87 6.24 -9.97
CA GLY A 290 -8.69 6.86 -8.93
C GLY A 290 -8.28 6.47 -7.51
N PHE A 291 -7.20 5.72 -7.33
CA PHE A 291 -6.63 5.35 -6.04
C PHE A 291 -5.16 4.92 -6.19
N PRO A 292 -4.33 5.07 -5.13
CA PRO A 292 -2.91 4.76 -5.20
C PRO A 292 -2.65 3.25 -5.22
N MET A 293 -1.80 2.81 -6.15
CA MET A 293 -1.50 1.39 -6.37
C MET A 293 -0.04 1.04 -6.61
N ILE A 294 0.85 2.04 -6.66
CA ILE A 294 2.29 1.84 -6.85
C ILE A 294 2.95 2.57 -5.69
N PHE A 295 3.55 1.84 -4.75
CA PHE A 295 4.09 2.45 -3.53
C PHE A 295 5.61 2.38 -3.41
N HIS A 296 6.28 1.70 -4.33
CA HIS A 296 7.73 1.57 -4.31
C HIS A 296 8.37 1.69 -5.70
N GLY A 297 9.65 2.05 -5.71
CA GLY A 297 10.48 2.13 -6.89
C GLY A 297 10.76 0.78 -7.53
N GLU A 298 11.44 0.83 -8.66
CA GLU A 298 11.69 -0.27 -9.57
C GLU A 298 12.63 -1.33 -8.97
N GLN A 299 12.25 -2.62 -9.05
CA GLN A 299 13.07 -3.74 -8.57
C GLN A 299 14.50 -3.72 -9.08
N GLU A 300 14.69 -3.38 -10.35
CA GLU A 300 16.00 -3.37 -11.00
C GLU A 300 17.01 -2.41 -10.34
N HIS A 301 16.59 -1.54 -9.44
CA HIS A 301 17.47 -0.62 -8.72
C HIS A 301 18.08 -1.21 -7.45
N PHE A 302 17.58 -2.35 -6.96
CA PHE A 302 18.04 -2.94 -5.70
C PHE A 302 18.27 -4.45 -5.74
N LEU A 303 17.75 -5.17 -6.74
CA LEU A 303 17.97 -6.62 -6.90
C LEU A 303 18.43 -6.99 -8.31
N SER A 304 19.19 -8.08 -8.39
CA SER A 304 19.43 -8.80 -9.65
C SER A 304 18.15 -9.48 -10.15
N HIS A 305 18.17 -9.99 -11.38
CA HIS A 305 17.06 -10.77 -11.90
C HIS A 305 16.75 -12.00 -11.03
N THR A 306 15.49 -12.08 -10.60
CA THR A 306 14.89 -13.16 -9.81
C THR A 306 13.95 -13.99 -10.66
N ASP A 307 13.55 -15.14 -10.16
CA ASP A 307 12.53 -15.97 -10.79
C ASP A 307 11.14 -15.40 -10.52
N ASP A 308 10.70 -14.51 -11.40
CA ASP A 308 9.42 -13.83 -11.36
C ASP A 308 8.73 -13.95 -12.72
N ASP A 309 7.40 -13.82 -12.73
CA ASP A 309 6.68 -13.50 -13.95
C ASP A 309 6.46 -11.99 -14.03
N VAL A 310 6.70 -11.41 -15.21
CA VAL A 310 6.66 -9.96 -15.45
C VAL A 310 5.84 -9.68 -16.71
N ILE A 311 4.87 -8.78 -16.60
CA ILE A 311 4.16 -8.21 -17.76
C ILE A 311 4.87 -6.94 -18.22
N VAL A 312 5.08 -6.83 -19.52
CA VAL A 312 5.75 -5.70 -20.17
C VAL A 312 4.78 -4.96 -21.05
N PHE A 313 4.62 -3.67 -20.82
CA PHE A 313 3.90 -2.75 -21.71
C PHE A 313 4.91 -1.96 -22.52
N PHE A 314 4.77 -1.99 -23.83
CA PHE A 314 5.71 -1.34 -24.74
C PHE A 314 5.38 0.15 -24.93
N PRO A 315 6.38 0.97 -25.32
CA PRO A 315 6.21 2.41 -25.56
C PRO A 315 5.22 2.77 -26.68
N ASP A 316 4.77 1.81 -27.49
CA ASP A 316 3.76 2.04 -28.53
C ASP A 316 2.33 2.11 -27.96
N GLY A 317 2.13 1.67 -26.72
CA GLY A 317 0.84 1.59 -26.04
C GLY A 317 -0.10 0.52 -26.57
N ARG A 318 0.43 -0.48 -27.28
CA ARG A 318 -0.34 -1.58 -27.89
C ARG A 318 0.30 -2.94 -27.68
N THR A 319 1.62 -3.02 -27.71
CA THR A 319 2.33 -4.28 -27.54
C THR A 319 2.46 -4.61 -26.06
N ILE A 320 2.02 -5.81 -25.69
CA ILE A 320 2.16 -6.36 -24.34
C ILE A 320 2.86 -7.72 -24.46
N GLN A 321 3.86 -7.95 -23.62
CA GLN A 321 4.60 -9.22 -23.57
C GLN A 321 4.61 -9.76 -22.15
N LEU A 322 4.39 -11.06 -22.00
CA LEU A 322 4.58 -11.76 -20.73
C LEU A 322 5.95 -12.45 -20.74
N LEU A 323 6.74 -12.19 -19.70
CA LEU A 323 8.03 -12.83 -19.43
C LEU A 323 7.83 -13.81 -18.27
N LYS A 324 8.14 -15.09 -18.48
CA LYS A 324 7.93 -16.13 -17.45
C LYS A 324 9.26 -16.62 -16.91
N GLY A 325 9.51 -16.31 -15.65
CA GLY A 325 10.71 -16.69 -14.95
C GLY A 325 11.95 -15.90 -15.39
N LYS A 326 13.05 -16.19 -14.69
CA LYS A 326 14.31 -15.43 -14.80
C LYS A 326 14.89 -15.38 -16.22
N ALA A 327 14.85 -16.49 -16.95
CA ALA A 327 15.49 -16.60 -18.27
C ALA A 327 14.84 -15.68 -19.32
N ASP A 328 13.51 -15.57 -19.32
CA ASP A 328 12.78 -14.68 -20.22
C ASP A 328 13.07 -13.21 -19.91
N ILE A 329 13.18 -12.88 -18.62
CA ILE A 329 13.56 -11.54 -18.16
C ILE A 329 14.96 -11.18 -18.65
N GLU A 330 15.95 -12.06 -18.43
CA GLU A 330 17.33 -11.84 -18.88
C GLU A 330 17.42 -11.66 -20.39
N LYS A 331 16.70 -12.51 -21.15
CA LYS A 331 16.64 -12.40 -22.61
C LYS A 331 16.02 -11.08 -23.06
N PHE A 332 14.95 -10.63 -22.41
CA PHE A 332 14.32 -9.35 -22.72
C PHE A 332 15.28 -8.18 -22.45
N TYR A 333 15.99 -8.21 -21.33
CA TYR A 333 16.98 -7.19 -20.98
C TYR A 333 18.16 -7.17 -21.98
N ALA A 334 18.64 -8.34 -22.39
CA ALA A 334 19.74 -8.45 -23.35
C ALA A 334 19.36 -7.95 -24.74
N VAL A 335 18.17 -8.33 -25.24
CA VAL A 335 17.76 -8.07 -26.64
C VAL A 335 16.99 -6.76 -26.77
N THR A 336 15.92 -6.58 -25.98
CA THR A 336 15.02 -5.43 -26.12
C THR A 336 15.55 -4.20 -25.39
N LEU A 337 16.13 -4.40 -24.21
CA LEU A 337 16.71 -3.30 -23.43
C LEU A 337 18.20 -3.10 -23.70
N GLY A 338 18.74 -3.65 -24.79
CA GLY A 338 20.12 -3.40 -25.24
C GLY A 338 21.20 -3.73 -24.20
N GLY A 339 21.00 -4.79 -23.42
CA GLY A 339 21.94 -5.23 -22.40
C GLY A 339 21.92 -4.42 -21.11
N ARG A 340 20.84 -3.68 -20.83
CA ARG A 340 20.60 -2.99 -19.56
C ARG A 340 20.93 -3.94 -18.39
N GLN A 341 21.62 -3.44 -17.37
CA GLN A 341 21.99 -4.25 -16.19
C GLN A 341 21.20 -3.80 -14.96
N PRO A 342 20.55 -4.73 -14.23
CA PRO A 342 19.97 -4.42 -12.94
C PRO A 342 21.07 -4.10 -11.92
N ALA A 343 20.67 -3.67 -10.72
CA ALA A 343 21.59 -3.60 -9.60
C ALA A 343 22.22 -4.98 -9.35
N LYS A 344 23.53 -4.98 -9.05
CA LYS A 344 24.20 -6.21 -8.61
C LYS A 344 23.61 -6.60 -7.26
N ALA A 345 23.37 -7.89 -7.05
CA ALA A 345 23.09 -8.40 -5.72
C ALA A 345 24.24 -7.99 -4.79
N GLY A 346 23.91 -7.30 -3.71
CA GLY A 346 24.87 -6.88 -2.68
C GLY A 346 25.36 -8.03 -1.84
#